data_AF-A0A0Q0JEN2-F1
#
_entry.id   AF-A0A0Q0JEN2-F1
#
_cell.length_a   1.000
_cell.length_b   1.000
_cell.length_c   1.000
_cell.angle_alpha   90.00
_cell.angle_beta   90.00
_cell.angle_gamma   90.00
#
_symmetry.space_group_name_H-M   'P 1'
#
loop_
_entity.id
_entity.type
_entity.pdbx_description
1 polymer ?
#
loop_
_entity_poly.entity_id
_entity_poly.type
_entity_poly.pdbx_seq_one_letter_code
_entity_poly.pdbx_strand_id
1 'polypeptide(L)'
;MNPILAILKEHNVSDEKVKALFEAFTQNPMMAMALVQELGIPPEKLQQLMAVVMTQPHLIKEATDELGLDFEKVKEAKDKLNQQ
;
A
#
# COMPACT_ATOMS: atom_id res chain seq x y z
N MET A 1 -2.74 15.35 -4.35
CA MET A 1 -2.74 14.55 -3.11
C MET A 1 -3.26 13.18 -3.45
N ASN A 2 -2.42 12.17 -3.24
CA ASN A 2 -2.77 10.79 -3.54
C ASN A 2 -3.88 10.28 -2.59
N PRO A 3 -4.98 9.68 -3.09
CA PRO A 3 -6.05 9.17 -2.24
C PRO A 3 -5.59 8.04 -1.31
N ILE A 4 -4.57 7.27 -1.69
CA ILE A 4 -3.99 6.22 -0.84
C ILE A 4 -3.35 6.84 0.40
N LEU A 5 -2.52 7.86 0.20
CA LEU A 5 -1.84 8.57 1.30
C LEU A 5 -2.86 9.35 2.15
N ALA A 6 -3.92 9.89 1.53
CA ALA A 6 -4.99 10.56 2.24
C ALA A 6 -5.72 9.61 3.21
N ILE A 7 -6.13 8.43 2.74
CA ILE A 7 -6.75 7.39 3.58
C ILE A 7 -5.83 7.02 4.74
N LEU A 8 -4.54 6.79 4.46
CA LEU A 8 -3.59 6.39 5.50
C LEU A 8 -3.38 7.51 6.53
N LYS A 9 -3.29 8.78 6.09
CA LYS A 9 -3.21 9.95 6.98
C LYS A 9 -4.48 10.15 7.81
N GLU A 10 -5.66 9.92 7.25
CA GLU A 10 -6.94 9.94 8.00
C GLU A 10 -6.94 8.93 9.16
N HIS A 11 -6.26 7.80 9.00
CA HIS A 11 -6.10 6.78 10.03
C HIS A 11 -4.92 7.02 10.98
N ASN A 12 -4.34 8.23 11.00
CA ASN A 12 -3.14 8.57 11.79
C ASN A 12 -1.92 7.67 11.46
N VAL A 13 -1.86 7.15 10.24
CA VAL A 13 -0.70 6.40 9.77
C VAL A 13 0.34 7.41 9.30
N SER A 14 1.45 7.49 10.03
CA SER A 14 2.60 8.32 9.68
C SER A 14 3.23 7.87 8.37
N ASP A 15 3.89 8.78 7.66
CA ASP A 15 4.55 8.47 6.37
C ASP A 15 5.57 7.31 6.51
N GLU A 16 6.23 7.17 7.66
CA GLU A 16 7.10 6.03 7.97
C GLU A 16 6.35 4.68 8.01
N LYS A 17 5.16 4.64 8.62
CA LYS A 17 4.32 3.45 8.69
C LYS A 17 3.72 3.10 7.34
N VAL A 18 3.37 4.12 6.56
CA VAL A 18 2.97 3.93 5.16
C VAL A 18 4.11 3.31 4.37
N LYS A 19 5.33 3.84 4.53
CA LYS A 19 6.51 3.32 3.86
C LYS A 19 6.77 1.85 4.24
N ALA A 20 6.74 1.54 5.53
CA ALA A 20 6.86 0.18 6.04
C ALA A 20 5.76 -0.76 5.49
N LEU A 21 4.53 -0.26 5.37
CA LEU A 21 3.43 -1.01 4.80
C LEU A 21 3.67 -1.36 3.32
N PHE A 22 4.08 -0.37 2.52
CA PHE A 22 4.41 -0.60 1.11
C PHE A 22 5.62 -1.51 0.95
N GLU A 23 6.68 -1.33 1.75
CA GLU A 23 7.83 -2.24 1.76
C GLU A 23 7.40 -3.67 2.11
N ALA A 24 6.58 -3.84 3.15
CA ALA A 24 6.02 -5.14 3.51
C ALA A 24 5.19 -5.72 2.36
N PHE A 25 4.39 -4.91 1.64
CA PHE A 25 3.68 -5.35 0.43
C PHE A 25 4.67 -5.87 -0.62
N THR A 26 5.76 -5.14 -0.87
CA THR A 26 6.78 -5.53 -1.85
C THR A 26 7.48 -6.84 -1.52
N GLN A 27 7.71 -7.08 -0.22
CA GLN A 27 8.42 -8.26 0.25
C GLN A 27 7.50 -9.48 0.38
N ASN A 28 6.37 -9.29 1.05
CA ASN A 28 5.37 -10.32 1.28
C ASN A 28 3.99 -9.70 1.53
N PRO A 29 3.03 -9.82 0.60
CA PRO A 29 1.70 -9.27 0.79
C PRO A 29 0.98 -9.78 2.05
N MET A 30 1.30 -11.00 2.52
CA MET A 30 0.77 -11.51 3.80
C MET A 30 1.31 -10.73 5.01
N MET A 31 2.59 -10.31 4.98
CA MET A 31 3.15 -9.44 6.03
C MET A 31 2.48 -8.08 6.02
N ALA A 32 2.23 -7.52 4.84
CA ALA A 32 1.58 -6.23 4.73
C ALA A 32 0.18 -6.25 5.36
N MET A 33 -0.59 -7.32 5.12
CA MET A 33 -1.90 -7.50 5.75
C MET A 33 -1.82 -7.56 7.28
N ALA A 34 -0.80 -8.24 7.83
CA ALA A 34 -0.56 -8.24 9.28
C ALA A 34 -0.22 -6.83 9.80
N LEU A 35 0.64 -6.09 9.10
CA LEU A 35 0.98 -4.71 9.41
C LEU A 35 -0.25 -3.79 9.38
N VAL A 36 -1.12 -3.92 8.39
CA VAL A 36 -2.38 -3.16 8.33
C VAL A 36 -3.26 -3.43 9.54
N GLN A 37 -3.36 -4.69 9.98
CA GLN A 37 -4.12 -5.05 11.18
C GLN A 37 -3.50 -4.45 12.45
N GLU A 38 -2.17 -4.50 12.59
CA GLU A 38 -1.45 -3.86 13.71
C GLU A 38 -1.60 -2.33 13.71
N LEU A 39 -1.73 -1.73 12.53
CA LEU A 39 -1.99 -0.31 12.37
C LEU A 39 -3.44 0.09 12.69
N GLY A 40 -4.31 -0.88 12.98
CA GLY A 40 -5.73 -0.64 13.27
C GLY A 40 -6.52 -0.16 12.05
N ILE A 41 -5.98 -0.38 10.84
CA ILE A 41 -6.64 0.01 9.60
C ILE A 41 -7.74 -1.03 9.30
N PRO A 42 -8.98 -0.60 9.05
CA PRO A 42 -10.06 -1.54 8.78
C PRO A 42 -9.82 -2.31 7.46
N PRO A 43 -10.23 -3.59 7.40
CA PRO A 43 -10.03 -4.43 6.22
C PRO A 43 -10.71 -3.89 4.94
N GLU A 44 -11.76 -3.08 5.07
CA GLU A 44 -12.41 -2.39 3.95
C GLU A 44 -11.47 -1.37 3.28
N LYS A 45 -10.63 -0.69 4.08
CA LYS A 45 -9.64 0.26 3.55
C LYS A 45 -8.49 -0.46 2.88
N LEU A 46 -8.10 -1.64 3.38
CA LEU A 46 -7.17 -2.54 2.69
C LEU A 46 -7.75 -2.96 1.33
N GLN A 47 -9.03 -3.37 1.29
CA GLN A 47 -9.70 -3.70 0.04
C GLN A 47 -9.78 -2.50 -0.91
N GLN A 48 -10.05 -1.29 -0.41
CA GLN A 48 -9.96 -0.07 -1.21
C GLN A 48 -8.56 0.16 -1.76
N LEU A 49 -7.53 0.01 -0.93
CA LEU A 49 -6.13 0.14 -1.34
C LEU A 49 -5.82 -0.85 -2.45
N MET A 50 -6.15 -2.13 -2.28
CA MET A 50 -5.96 -3.15 -3.31
C MET A 50 -6.76 -2.85 -4.58
N ALA A 51 -8.02 -2.41 -4.45
CA ALA A 51 -8.83 -2.01 -5.61
C ALA A 51 -8.17 -0.86 -6.38
N VAL A 52 -7.61 0.15 -5.68
CA VAL A 52 -6.88 1.26 -6.29
C VAL A 52 -5.55 0.78 -6.90
N VAL A 53 -4.80 -0.12 -6.24
CA VAL A 53 -3.58 -0.75 -6.78
C VAL A 53 -3.87 -1.50 -8.10
N MET A 54 -5.02 -2.16 -8.16
CA MET A 54 -5.45 -2.94 -9.32
C MET A 54 -5.95 -2.06 -10.45
N THR A 55 -6.82 -1.09 -10.16
CA THR A 55 -7.52 -0.26 -11.17
C THR A 55 -6.75 0.99 -11.56
N GLN A 56 -5.89 1.51 -10.68
CA GLN A 56 -5.23 2.80 -10.81
C GLN A 56 -3.73 2.72 -10.47
N PRO A 57 -2.91 2.04 -11.28
CA PRO A 57 -1.47 1.87 -11.03
C PRO A 57 -0.69 3.20 -11.02
N HIS A 58 -1.20 4.24 -11.68
CA HIS A 58 -0.61 5.58 -11.65
C HIS A 58 -0.63 6.20 -10.25
N LEU A 59 -1.67 5.94 -9.45
CA LEU A 59 -1.74 6.40 -8.07
C LEU A 59 -0.71 5.67 -7.20
N ILE A 60 -0.44 4.39 -7.46
CA ILE A 60 0.63 3.70 -6.74
C ILE A 60 1.98 4.33 -7.05
N LYS A 61 2.24 4.67 -8.31
CA LYS A 61 3.47 5.35 -8.71
C LYS A 61 3.64 6.70 -8.00
N GLU A 62 2.58 7.52 -7.94
CA GLU A 62 2.63 8.79 -7.21
C GLU A 62 2.89 8.59 -5.71
N ALA A 63 2.26 7.57 -5.10
CA ALA A 63 2.48 7.27 -3.68
C ALA A 63 3.91 6.82 -3.43
N THR A 64 4.47 5.98 -4.30
CA THR A 64 5.86 5.54 -4.17
C THR A 64 6.83 6.68 -4.41
N ASP A 65 6.59 7.55 -5.38
CA ASP A 65 7.44 8.72 -5.65
C ASP A 65 7.42 9.71 -4.46
N GLU A 66 6.24 9.98 -3.87
CA GLU A 66 6.13 10.84 -2.67
C GLU A 66 6.81 10.23 -1.43
N LEU A 67 6.84 8.90 -1.31
CA LEU A 67 7.46 8.19 -0.18
C LEU A 67 8.93 7.82 -0.41
N GLY A 68 9.46 8.07 -1.60
CA GLY A 68 10.80 7.63 -2.02
C GLY A 68 10.94 6.11 -2.06
N LEU A 69 9.90 5.41 -2.50
CA LEU A 69 9.84 3.96 -2.69
C LEU A 69 9.95 3.59 -4.16
N ASP A 70 10.34 2.35 -4.41
CA ASP A 70 10.55 1.83 -5.76
C ASP A 70 9.25 1.25 -6.33
N PHE A 71 8.67 1.92 -7.33
CA PHE A 71 7.43 1.50 -7.97
C PHE A 71 7.53 0.10 -8.56
N GLU A 72 8.68 -0.28 -9.12
CA GLU A 72 8.90 -1.59 -9.73
C GLU A 72 8.67 -2.71 -8.72
N LYS A 73 9.14 -2.54 -7.47
CA LYS A 73 8.96 -3.53 -6.40
C LYS A 73 7.50 -3.66 -5.96
N VAL A 74 6.75 -2.56 -5.94
CA VAL A 74 5.32 -2.58 -5.61
C VAL A 74 4.53 -3.25 -6.72
N LYS A 75 4.89 -2.99 -7.97
CA LYS A 75 4.32 -3.65 -9.14
C LYS A 75 4.58 -5.16 -9.15
N GLU A 76 5.81 -5.59 -8.85
CA GLU A 76 6.14 -7.02 -8.74
C GLU A 76 5.34 -7.72 -7.62
N ALA A 77 5.19 -7.08 -6.46
CA ALA A 77 4.37 -7.64 -5.39
C ALA A 77 2.88 -7.71 -5.73
N LYS A 78 2.37 -6.71 -6.45
CA LYS A 78 1.01 -6.76 -7.00
C LYS A 78 0.86 -7.97 -7.93
N ASP A 79 1.80 -8.17 -8.86
CA ASP A 79 1.74 -9.30 -9.80
C ASP A 79 1.81 -10.66 -9.08
N LYS A 80 2.55 -10.75 -7.97
CA LYS A 80 2.55 -11.94 -7.10
C LYS A 80 1.22 -12.16 -6.40
N LEU A 81 0.56 -11.10 -5.91
CA LEU A 81 -0.73 -11.19 -5.23
C LEU A 81 -1.84 -11.63 -6.18
N ASN A 82 -1.77 -11.22 -7.45
CA ASN A 82 -2.76 -11.56 -8.47
C ASN A 82 -2.55 -12.97 -9.09
N GLN A 83 -1.45 -13.64 -8.78
CA GLN A 83 -1.12 -15.00 -9.24
C GLN A 83 -1.37 -16.10 -8.18
N GLN A 84 -1.95 -15.76 -7.02
CA GLN A 84 -2.49 -16.71 -6.04
C GLN A 84 -4.01 -16.78 -6.12
#